data_AF-A0AAP2GA48-F1
#
_entry.id   AF-A0AAP2GA48-F1
#
_cell.length_a   1.000
_cell.length_b   1.000
_cell.length_c   1.000
_cell.angle_alpha   90.00
_cell.angle_beta   90.00
_cell.angle_gamma   90.00
#
_symmetry.space_group_name_H-M   'P 1'
#
loop_
_entity.id
_entity.type
_entity.pdbx_description
1 polymer ?
#
loop_
_entity_poly.entity_id
_entity_poly.type
_entity_poly.pdbx_seq_one_letter_code
_entity_poly.pdbx_strand_id
1 'polypeptide(L)' 'MLHYAVIFFIVALIAGVFGFGGIASASAGIAQILFVIFLVLFVGTLVLRAIRG' A
#
# COMPACT_ATOMS: atom_id res chain seq x y z
N MET A 1 15.69 -22.65 8.17
CA MET A 1 14.70 -21.88 7.37
C MET A 1 13.29 -22.01 7.94
N LEU A 2 12.76 -23.23 8.16
CA LEU A 2 11.42 -23.44 8.73
C LEU A 2 11.21 -22.80 10.13
N HIS A 3 12.22 -22.84 10.99
CA HIS A 3 12.18 -22.22 12.33
C HIS A 3 11.93 -20.69 12.26
N TYR A 4 12.66 -19.99 11.39
CA TYR A 4 12.46 -18.55 11.19
C TYR A 4 11.08 -18.23 10.61
N ALA A 5 10.58 -19.03 9.67
CA ALA A 5 9.24 -18.84 9.11
C ALA A 5 8.15 -18.93 10.18
N VAL A 6 8.25 -19.89 11.11
CA VAL A 6 7.31 -20.04 12.23
C VAL A 6 7.41 -18.86 13.21
N ILE A 7 8.61 -18.36 13.50
CA ILE A 7 8.80 -17.18 14.35
C ILE A 7 8.14 -15.95 13.70
N PHE A 8 8.41 -15.68 12.42
CA PHE A 8 7.81 -14.56 11.70
C PHE A 8 6.29 -14.66 11.61
N PHE A 9 5.76 -15.88 11.46
CA PHE A 9 4.33 -16.14 11.47
C PHE A 9 3.68 -15.76 12.81
N ILE A 10 4.30 -16.13 13.93
CA ILE A 10 3.80 -15.78 15.26
C ILE A 10 3.87 -14.27 15.49
N VAL A 11 4.98 -13.63 15.09
CA VAL A 11 5.15 -12.17 15.19
C VAL A 11 4.09 -11.44 14.37
N ALA A 12 3.79 -11.90 13.15
CA ALA A 12 2.74 -11.33 12.30
C ALA A 12 1.34 -11.48 12.92
N LEU A 13 1.06 -12.60 13.59
CA LEU A 13 -0.21 -12.82 14.28
C LEU A 13 -0.37 -11.89 15.49
N ILE A 14 0.69 -11.77 16.30
CA ILE A 14 0.75 -10.85 17.44
C ILE A 14 0.58 -9.42 16.94
N ALA A 15 1.30 -9.02 15.90
CA ALA A 15 1.13 -7.72 15.25
C ALA A 15 -0.33 -7.50 14.79
N GLY A 16 -0.95 -8.46 14.13
CA GLY A 16 -2.35 -8.36 13.71
C GLY A 16 -3.32 -8.13 14.86
N VAL A 17 -3.14 -8.85 15.98
CA VAL A 17 -4.04 -8.78 17.16
C VAL A 17 -3.78 -7.53 18.01
N PHE A 18 -2.53 -7.13 18.21
CA PHE A 18 -2.16 -5.99 19.07
C PHE A 18 -2.42 -4.61 18.45
N GLY A 19 -3.10 -4.53 17.30
CA GLY A 19 -3.64 -3.25 16.86
C GLY A 19 -2.77 -2.49 15.87
N PHE A 20 -2.02 -3.20 15.02
CA PHE A 20 -1.53 -2.60 13.77
C PHE A 20 -2.68 -2.03 12.92
N GLY A 21 -3.95 -2.27 13.24
CA GLY A 21 -5.11 -1.58 12.68
C GLY A 21 -5.04 -0.04 12.75
N GLY A 22 -4.44 0.55 13.78
CA GLY A 22 -4.25 2.02 13.86
C GLY A 22 -3.19 2.55 12.90
N ILE A 23 -2.14 1.78 12.64
CA ILE A 23 -1.13 2.09 11.64
C ILE A 23 -1.68 1.79 10.24
N ALA A 24 -2.42 0.70 10.09
CA ALA A 24 -3.06 0.32 8.83
C ALA A 24 -4.07 1.39 8.37
N SER A 25 -4.82 2.00 9.28
CA SER A 25 -5.74 3.10 8.94
C SER A 25 -4.99 4.39 8.55
N ALA A 26 -3.92 4.75 9.25
CA ALA A 26 -3.07 5.88 8.89
C ALA A 26 -2.37 5.66 7.53
N SER A 27 -1.84 4.47 7.31
CA SER A 27 -1.23 4.05 6.04
C SER A 27 -2.25 4.00 4.90
N ALA A 28 -3.49 3.57 5.17
CA ALA A 28 -4.56 3.58 4.17
C ALA A 28 -4.89 5.00 3.70
N GLY A 29 -4.92 5.98 4.61
CA GLY A 29 -5.10 7.40 4.26
C GLY A 29 -4.00 7.91 3.33
N ILE A 30 -2.73 7.63 3.65
CA ILE A 30 -1.58 8.02 2.83
C ILE A 30 -1.62 7.33 1.45
N ALA A 31 -1.93 6.04 1.42
CA ALA A 31 -2.06 5.28 0.18
C ALA A 31 -3.15 5.83 -0.74
N GLN A 32 -4.27 6.26 -0.18
CA GLN A 32 -5.37 6.85 -0.95
C GLN A 32 -4.97 8.18 -1.61
N ILE A 33 -4.23 9.03 -0.89
CA ILE A 33 -3.70 10.30 -1.45
C ILE A 33 -2.74 10.02 -2.60
N LEU A 34 -1.79 9.09 -2.40
CA LEU A 34 -0.83 8.70 -3.44
C LEU A 34 -1.52 8.10 -4.67
N PHE A 35 -2.56 7.29 -4.47
CA PHE A 35 -3.35 6.72 -5.56
C PHE A 35 -4.03 7.79 -6.40
N VAL A 36 -4.61 8.82 -5.77
CA VAL A 36 -5.23 9.95 -6.49
C VAL A 36 -4.19 10.73 -7.28
N ILE A 37 -3.04 11.03 -6.69
CA ILE A 37 -1.93 11.72 -7.39
C ILE A 37 -1.48 10.91 -8.60
N PHE A 38 -1.26 9.61 -8.40
CA PHE A 38 -0.89 8.69 -9.47
C PHE A 38 -1.94 8.69 -10.59
N LEU A 39 -3.23 8.63 -10.24
CA LEU A 39 -4.32 8.61 -11.21
C LEU A 39 -4.37 9.90 -12.04
N VAL A 40 -4.18 11.07 -11.42
CA VAL A 40 -4.12 12.35 -12.13
C VAL A 40 -2.94 12.38 -13.11
N LEU A 41 -1.76 11.96 -12.68
CA LEU A 41 -0.57 11.89 -13.55
C LEU A 41 -0.74 10.86 -14.66
N PHE A 42 -1.32 9.69 -14.36
CA PHE A 42 -1.58 8.63 -15.32
C PHE A 42 -2.56 9.08 -16.40
N VAL A 43 -3.68 9.72 -16.02
CA VAL A 43 -4.63 10.29 -16.98
C VAL A 43 -3.98 11.41 -17.78
N GLY A 44 -3.24 12.32 -17.14
CA GLY A 44 -2.54 13.40 -17.83
C GLY A 44 -1.55 12.90 -18.87
N THR A 45 -0.74 11.88 -18.53
CA THR A 45 0.20 11.26 -19.47
C THR A 45 -0.50 10.48 -20.58
N LEU A 46 -1.59 9.78 -20.29
CA LEU A 46 -2.41 9.12 -21.30
C LEU A 46 -2.99 10.11 -22.31
N VAL A 47 -3.54 11.23 -21.83
CA VAL A 47 -4.09 12.29 -22.69
C VAL A 47 -2.99 12.92 -23.53
N LEU A 48 -1.83 13.26 -22.94
CA LEU A 48 -0.68 13.78 -23.70
C LEU A 48 -0.23 12.81 -24.80
N ARG A 49 -0.23 11.51 -24.50
CA ARG A 49 0.17 10.48 -25.46
C ARG A 49 -0.89 10.25 -26.54
N ALA A 50 -2.17 10.35 -26.20
CA ALA A 50 -3.28 10.24 -27.15
C ALA A 50 -3.37 11.44 -28.11
N ILE A 51 -2.92 12.63 -27.68
CA ILE A 51 -2.88 13.83 -28.53
C ILE A 51 -1.60 13.88 -29.40
N ARG A 52 -0.49 13.30 -28.93
CA ARG A 52 0.81 13.33 -29.64
C ARG A 52 1.08 12.10 -30.52
N GLY A 53 0.21 11.09 -30.49
CA GLY A 53 0.23 9.93 -31.39
C GLY A 53 -0.81 10.11 -32.49
#